data_AF-A0A914X902-F1
#
_entry.id   AF-A0A914X902-F1
#
_cell.length_a   1.000
_cell.length_b   1.000
_cell.length_c   1.000
_cell.angle_alpha   90.00
_cell.angle_beta   90.00
_cell.angle_gamma   90.00
#
_symmetry.space_group_name_H-M   'P 1'
#
loop_
_entity.id
_entity.type
_entity.pdbx_description
1 polymer ?
#
loop_
_entity_poly.entity_id
_entity_poly.type
_entity_poly.pdbx_seq_one_letter_code
_entity_poly.pdbx_strand_id
1 'polypeptide(L)'
;MDNNAYDEVIDDERRGSNFKAMQKLGIAEKDGPAFDVGEPEPLDEEVTGCMRYVEKIQVGLGDVVSRNGRLIQAGVWGILAILLHVFLGTAIRYDYDKAEPLFGVMGAAWVLILYFKVIKPMFGDYVYHTWYLPAEDLFDRAWKVPVVRWGVYLAVVAAIAVFLAIDTRNDRSRLLPLGGWLMFVCILFLFSTNPAKVNWRPVAWGFLLQFCMGLL
;
A
#
# COMPACT_ATOMS: atom_id res chain seq x y z
N MET A 1 22.46 52.35 -12.22
CA MET A 1 22.66 51.46 -11.06
C MET A 1 21.59 51.85 -10.06
N ASP A 2 20.70 50.92 -9.80
CA ASP A 2 19.33 51.18 -9.36
C ASP A 2 19.27 51.53 -7.86
N ASN A 3 18.93 52.78 -7.54
CA ASN A 3 18.70 53.23 -6.16
C ASN A 3 17.49 52.54 -5.51
N ASN A 4 16.58 51.98 -6.31
CA ASN A 4 15.36 51.36 -5.85
C ASN A 4 15.62 50.05 -5.08
N ALA A 5 16.64 49.29 -5.50
CA ALA A 5 16.98 48.04 -4.84
C ALA A 5 17.59 48.24 -3.45
N TYR A 6 18.32 49.35 -3.23
CA TYR A 6 18.87 49.67 -1.91
C TYR A 6 17.81 50.21 -0.95
N ASP A 7 16.87 51.00 -1.47
CA ASP A 7 15.77 51.55 -0.67
C ASP A 7 14.75 50.45 -0.26
N GLU A 8 14.53 49.45 -1.12
CA GLU A 8 13.63 48.33 -0.86
C GLU A 8 14.16 47.41 0.25
N VAL A 9 15.47 47.19 0.30
CA VAL A 9 16.12 46.37 1.35
C VAL A 9 16.05 47.06 2.72
N ILE A 10 16.22 48.39 2.77
CA ILE A 10 16.13 49.14 4.03
C ILE A 10 14.67 49.22 4.53
N ASP A 11 13.69 49.27 3.62
CA ASP A 11 12.27 49.27 4.02
C ASP A 11 11.84 47.91 4.60
N ASP A 12 12.33 46.80 4.03
CA ASP A 12 12.01 45.46 4.53
C ASP A 12 12.64 45.19 5.90
N GLU A 13 13.89 45.62 6.11
CA GLU A 13 14.58 45.46 7.39
C GLU A 13 13.94 46.32 8.50
N ARG A 14 13.48 47.53 8.15
CA ARG A 14 12.72 48.42 9.05
C ARG A 14 11.34 47.86 9.39
N ARG A 15 10.66 47.23 8.42
CA ARG A 15 9.35 46.60 8.60
C ARG A 15 9.44 45.37 9.51
N GLY A 16 10.46 44.53 9.33
CA GLY A 16 10.71 43.36 10.19
C GLY A 16 11.08 43.72 11.63
N SER A 17 11.87 44.78 11.83
CA SER A 17 12.24 45.28 13.16
C SER A 17 11.03 45.84 13.93
N ASN A 18 10.20 46.64 13.26
CA ASN A 18 8.97 47.19 13.85
C ASN A 18 7.95 46.09 14.17
N PHE A 19 7.83 45.06 13.32
CA PHE A 19 6.95 43.92 13.56
C PHE A 19 7.33 43.14 14.83
N LYS A 20 8.64 42.89 15.04
CA LYS A 20 9.13 42.24 16.27
C LYS A 20 8.95 43.12 17.51
N ALA A 21 9.11 44.44 17.39
CA ALA A 21 8.86 45.38 18.49
C ALA A 21 7.37 45.44 18.87
N MET A 22 6.46 45.42 17.89
CA MET A 22 5.01 45.35 18.09
C MET A 22 4.57 44.04 18.76
N GLN A 23 5.19 42.91 18.40
CA GLN A 23 4.93 41.63 19.06
C GLN A 23 5.38 41.62 20.52
N LYS A 24 6.51 42.27 20.83
CA LYS A 24 7.03 42.38 22.21
C LYS A 24 6.20 43.30 23.11
N LEU A 25 5.54 44.30 22.53
CA LEU A 25 4.63 45.20 23.24
C LEU A 25 3.20 44.63 23.38
N GLY A 26 2.93 43.43 22.84
CA GLY A 26 1.59 42.83 22.85
C GLY A 26 0.59 43.54 21.93
N ILE A 27 1.08 44.40 21.03
CA ILE A 27 0.26 45.24 20.13
C ILE A 27 0.19 44.64 18.71
N ALA A 28 1.01 43.62 18.39
CA ALA A 28 0.81 42.84 17.18
C ALA A 28 -0.43 41.95 17.35
N GLU A 29 -1.57 42.55 17.03
CA GLU A 29 -2.86 41.91 16.84
C GLU A 29 -2.70 40.77 15.83
N LYS A 30 -2.75 39.55 16.36
CA LYS A 30 -3.01 38.37 15.55
C LYS A 30 -4.43 38.51 15.02
N ASP A 31 -4.51 38.61 13.70
CA ASP A 31 -5.61 38.13 12.89
C ASP A 31 -6.94 38.88 13.12
N GLY A 32 -7.23 39.84 12.22
CA GLY A 32 -8.57 40.43 12.07
C GLY A 32 -9.63 39.33 11.99
N PRO A 33 -10.89 39.63 12.34
CA PRO A 33 -11.86 38.63 12.76
C PRO A 33 -11.83 37.46 11.79
N ALA A 34 -11.26 36.35 12.23
CA ALA A 34 -11.46 35.08 11.57
C ALA A 34 -12.98 34.99 11.42
N PHE A 35 -13.45 34.80 10.20
CA PHE A 35 -14.78 34.25 10.02
C PHE A 35 -14.67 32.81 10.55
N ASP A 36 -14.72 32.73 11.87
CA ASP A 36 -15.01 31.55 12.64
C ASP A 36 -16.42 31.20 12.20
N VAL A 37 -16.52 30.43 11.13
CA VAL A 37 -17.53 29.38 11.11
C VAL A 37 -17.11 28.47 12.23
N GLY A 38 -17.37 28.90 13.46
CA GLY A 38 -17.43 27.99 14.58
C GLY A 38 -18.31 26.88 14.05
N GLU A 39 -17.80 25.65 14.06
CA GLU A 39 -18.71 24.52 13.98
C GLU A 39 -19.82 24.86 14.96
N PRO A 40 -21.07 25.01 14.50
CA PRO A 40 -22.10 25.59 15.33
C PRO A 40 -22.08 24.78 16.61
N GLU A 41 -21.79 25.43 17.74
CA GLU A 41 -21.99 24.81 19.04
C GLU A 41 -23.38 24.19 18.94
N PRO A 42 -23.52 22.87 19.14
CA PRO A 42 -24.79 22.21 18.91
C PRO A 42 -25.79 22.95 19.78
N LEU A 43 -26.63 23.75 19.15
CA LEU A 43 -27.60 24.55 19.85
C LEU A 43 -28.40 23.54 20.64
N ASP A 44 -28.44 23.71 21.95
CA ASP A 44 -29.42 23.08 22.81
C ASP A 44 -30.77 23.74 22.52
N GLU A 45 -31.20 23.68 21.25
CA GLU A 45 -32.56 23.97 20.86
C GLU A 45 -33.43 23.02 21.66
N GLU A 46 -34.26 23.59 22.53
CA GLU A 46 -35.18 22.85 23.36
C GLU A 46 -36.14 22.07 22.45
N VAL A 47 -35.76 20.81 22.16
CA VAL A 47 -36.37 19.98 21.13
C VAL A 47 -37.86 19.83 21.42
N THR A 48 -38.67 20.56 20.65
CA THR A 48 -40.08 20.73 20.98
C THR A 48 -40.87 19.51 20.50
N GLY A 49 -41.49 18.80 21.44
CA GLY A 49 -42.45 17.73 21.15
C GLY A 49 -41.85 16.43 20.58
N CYS A 50 -42.42 15.94 19.48
CA CYS A 50 -42.19 14.60 18.89
C CYS A 50 -40.71 14.32 18.57
N MET A 51 -39.92 15.37 18.27
CA MET A 51 -38.49 15.25 18.00
C MET A 51 -37.68 14.83 19.24
N ARG A 52 -38.15 15.09 20.47
CA ARG A 52 -37.45 14.66 21.70
C ARG A 52 -37.43 13.13 21.84
N TYR A 53 -38.43 12.45 21.28
CA TYR A 53 -38.42 10.98 21.21
C TYR A 53 -37.42 10.49 20.16
N VAL A 54 -37.34 11.16 19.01
CA VAL A 54 -36.37 10.85 17.97
C VAL A 54 -34.95 11.07 18.46
N GLU A 55 -34.69 12.16 19.18
CA GLU A 55 -33.39 12.45 19.79
C GLU A 55 -32.99 11.38 20.82
N LYS A 56 -33.90 10.98 21.72
CA LYS A 56 -33.62 9.89 22.68
C LYS A 56 -33.33 8.56 21.97
N ILE A 57 -34.04 8.27 20.89
CA ILE A 57 -33.80 7.08 20.07
C ILE A 57 -32.46 7.20 19.34
N GLN A 58 -32.10 8.37 18.82
CA GLN A 58 -30.87 8.62 18.07
C GLN A 58 -29.63 8.61 18.98
N VAL A 59 -29.70 9.24 20.14
CA VAL A 59 -28.64 9.19 21.16
C VAL A 59 -28.53 7.77 21.71
N GLY A 60 -29.64 7.08 21.99
CA GLY A 60 -29.63 5.69 22.43
C GLY A 60 -29.04 4.71 21.39
N LEU A 61 -29.39 4.88 20.11
CA LEU A 61 -28.78 4.12 19.02
C LEU A 61 -27.30 4.46 18.89
N GLY A 62 -26.95 5.75 18.95
CA GLY A 62 -25.57 6.24 18.89
C GLY A 62 -24.70 5.66 20.00
N ASP A 63 -25.22 5.58 21.22
CA ASP A 63 -24.53 5.04 22.39
C ASP A 63 -24.37 3.52 22.32
N VAL A 64 -25.37 2.80 21.80
CA VAL A 64 -25.26 1.35 21.59
C VAL A 64 -24.30 1.03 20.43
N VAL A 65 -24.33 1.84 19.37
CA VAL A 65 -23.43 1.74 18.21
C VAL A 65 -21.99 2.09 18.60
N SER A 66 -21.77 3.10 19.42
CA SER A 66 -20.42 3.51 19.85
C SER A 66 -19.84 2.53 20.88
N ARG A 67 -20.67 2.04 21.82
CA ARG A 67 -20.24 1.13 22.89
C ARG A 67 -19.93 -0.28 22.41
N ASN A 68 -20.59 -0.74 21.34
CA ASN A 68 -20.44 -2.11 20.82
C ASN A 68 -20.10 -2.16 19.32
N GLY A 69 -19.55 -1.09 18.75
CA GLY A 69 -19.33 -0.92 17.31
C GLY A 69 -18.58 -2.08 16.65
N ARG A 70 -17.61 -2.69 17.34
CA ARG A 70 -16.89 -3.86 16.83
C ARG A 70 -17.77 -5.11 16.71
N LEU A 71 -18.67 -5.35 17.66
CA LEU A 71 -19.59 -6.48 17.65
C LEU A 71 -20.73 -6.26 16.64
N ILE A 72 -21.23 -5.03 16.53
CA ILE A 72 -22.24 -4.68 15.52
C ILE A 72 -21.65 -4.80 14.12
N GLN A 73 -20.44 -4.26 13.89
CA GLN A 73 -19.74 -4.45 12.61
C GLN A 73 -19.51 -5.93 12.31
N ALA A 74 -19.06 -6.74 13.28
CA ALA A 74 -18.90 -8.18 13.10
C ALA A 74 -20.23 -8.87 12.76
N GLY A 75 -21.33 -8.46 13.40
CA GLY A 75 -22.67 -8.96 13.12
C GLY A 75 -23.13 -8.60 11.70
N VAL A 76 -22.94 -7.35 11.27
CA VAL A 76 -23.25 -6.88 9.91
C VAL A 76 -22.45 -7.66 8.87
N TRP A 77 -21.13 -7.82 9.07
CA TRP A 77 -20.29 -8.65 8.18
C TRP A 77 -20.73 -10.12 8.17
N GLY A 78 -21.13 -10.67 9.32
CA GLY A 78 -21.66 -12.03 9.43
C GLY A 78 -22.97 -12.22 8.68
N ILE A 79 -23.93 -11.30 8.84
CA ILE A 79 -25.21 -11.33 8.12
C ILE A 79 -24.98 -11.20 6.61
N LEU A 80 -24.13 -10.25 6.18
CA LEU A 80 -23.78 -10.07 4.77
C LEU A 80 -23.14 -11.35 4.20
N ALA A 81 -22.24 -12.00 4.96
CA ALA A 81 -21.66 -13.26 4.55
C ALA A 81 -22.72 -14.36 4.41
N ILE A 82 -23.64 -14.50 5.37
CA ILE A 82 -24.72 -15.49 5.29
C ILE A 82 -25.59 -15.27 4.05
N LEU A 83 -26.02 -14.03 3.81
CA LEU A 83 -26.81 -13.67 2.63
C LEU A 83 -26.05 -13.99 1.34
N LEU A 84 -24.76 -13.73 1.29
CA LEU A 84 -23.91 -14.05 0.15
C LEU A 84 -23.82 -15.57 -0.10
N HIS A 85 -23.77 -16.40 0.94
CA HIS A 85 -23.77 -17.86 0.79
C HIS A 85 -25.12 -18.39 0.33
N VAL A 86 -26.22 -17.83 0.83
CA VAL A 86 -27.57 -18.18 0.37
C VAL A 86 -27.74 -17.81 -1.10
N PHE A 87 -27.32 -16.60 -1.50
CA PHE A 87 -27.30 -16.17 -2.89
C PHE A 87 -26.48 -17.10 -3.77
N LEU A 88 -25.24 -17.42 -3.37
CA LEU A 88 -24.36 -18.31 -4.12
C LEU A 88 -24.97 -19.72 -4.27
N GLY A 89 -25.56 -20.27 -3.21
CA GLY A 89 -26.25 -21.56 -3.26
C GLY A 89 -27.44 -21.55 -4.23
N THR A 90 -28.22 -20.46 -4.27
CA THR A 90 -29.30 -20.30 -5.25
C THR A 90 -28.77 -20.13 -6.67
N ALA A 91 -27.68 -19.40 -6.87
CA ALA A 91 -27.07 -19.18 -8.17
C ALA A 91 -26.52 -20.48 -8.77
N ILE A 92 -25.81 -21.28 -7.97
CA ILE A 92 -25.30 -22.61 -8.36
C ILE A 92 -26.45 -23.54 -8.80
N ARG A 93 -27.61 -23.45 -8.13
CA ARG A 93 -28.78 -24.28 -8.46
C ARG A 93 -29.47 -23.85 -9.76
N TYR A 94 -29.41 -22.57 -10.12
CA TYR A 94 -30.11 -22.02 -11.28
C TYR A 94 -29.27 -22.10 -12.56
N ASP A 95 -27.99 -21.68 -12.50
CA ASP A 95 -27.05 -21.68 -13.63
C ASP A 95 -25.63 -21.93 -13.12
N TYR A 96 -25.18 -23.19 -13.19
CA TYR A 96 -23.84 -23.58 -12.71
C TYR A 96 -22.71 -22.90 -13.50
N ASP A 97 -22.84 -22.82 -14.83
CA ASP A 97 -21.80 -22.30 -15.73
C ASP A 97 -21.45 -20.83 -15.46
N LYS A 98 -22.42 -20.04 -14.98
CA LYS A 98 -22.20 -18.65 -14.58
C LYS A 98 -21.69 -18.51 -13.15
N ALA A 99 -21.99 -19.49 -12.29
CA ALA A 99 -21.66 -19.48 -10.87
C ALA A 99 -20.28 -20.08 -10.56
N GLU A 100 -19.71 -20.88 -11.46
CA GLU A 100 -18.39 -21.52 -11.32
C GLU A 100 -17.26 -20.54 -10.92
N PRO A 101 -17.01 -19.42 -11.62
CA PRO A 101 -15.92 -18.51 -11.24
C PRO A 101 -16.19 -17.83 -9.89
N LEU A 102 -17.46 -17.54 -9.57
CA LEU A 102 -17.84 -16.91 -8.32
C LEU A 102 -17.60 -17.85 -7.12
N PHE A 103 -17.90 -19.13 -7.29
CA PHE A 103 -17.60 -20.15 -6.29
C PHE A 103 -16.10 -20.30 -6.07
N GLY A 104 -15.30 -20.35 -7.15
CA GLY A 104 -13.84 -20.43 -7.06
C GLY A 104 -13.22 -19.25 -6.31
N VAL A 105 -13.64 -18.02 -6.64
CA VAL A 105 -13.17 -16.81 -5.95
C VAL A 105 -13.60 -16.79 -4.48
N MET A 106 -14.83 -17.21 -4.17
CA MET A 106 -15.33 -17.30 -2.80
C MET A 106 -14.53 -18.31 -1.97
N GLY A 107 -14.28 -19.50 -2.53
CA GLY A 107 -13.46 -20.53 -1.90
C GLY A 107 -12.03 -20.03 -1.63
N ALA A 108 -11.41 -19.37 -2.62
CA ALA A 108 -10.10 -18.76 -2.45
C ALA A 108 -10.09 -17.69 -1.36
N ALA A 109 -11.12 -16.84 -1.29
CA ALA A 109 -11.24 -15.82 -0.24
C ALA A 109 -11.33 -16.43 1.16
N TRP A 110 -12.11 -17.50 1.35
CA TRP A 110 -12.19 -18.22 2.63
C TRP A 110 -10.87 -18.87 3.01
N VAL A 111 -10.19 -19.52 2.07
CA VAL A 111 -8.87 -20.10 2.29
C VAL A 111 -7.86 -19.03 2.70
N LEU A 112 -7.88 -17.86 2.06
CA LEU A 112 -7.03 -16.73 2.42
C LEU A 112 -7.34 -16.20 3.83
N ILE A 113 -8.62 -16.04 4.19
CA ILE A 113 -9.01 -15.62 5.54
C ILE A 113 -8.51 -16.62 6.57
N LEU A 114 -8.71 -17.91 6.34
CA LEU A 114 -8.24 -18.98 7.22
C LEU A 114 -6.71 -18.98 7.32
N TYR A 115 -6.02 -18.78 6.21
CA TYR A 115 -4.57 -18.63 6.19
C TYR A 115 -4.11 -17.44 7.05
N PHE A 116 -4.67 -16.25 6.85
CA PHE A 116 -4.24 -15.06 7.58
C PHE A 116 -4.63 -15.06 9.07
N LYS A 117 -5.78 -15.64 9.42
CA LYS A 117 -6.32 -15.60 10.79
C LYS A 117 -5.90 -16.78 11.66
N VAL A 118 -5.60 -17.93 11.06
CA VAL A 118 -5.38 -19.19 11.79
C VAL A 118 -3.98 -19.73 11.53
N ILE A 119 -3.63 -19.94 10.26
CA ILE A 119 -2.36 -20.58 9.89
C ILE A 119 -1.18 -19.64 10.17
N LYS A 120 -1.26 -18.39 9.72
CA LYS A 120 -0.21 -17.37 9.89
C LYS A 120 0.13 -17.14 11.38
N PRO A 121 -0.82 -16.95 12.32
CA PRO A 121 -0.46 -16.79 13.72
C PRO A 121 -0.01 -18.08 14.42
N MET A 122 -0.46 -19.26 14.00
CA MET A 122 0.01 -20.52 14.61
C MET A 122 1.40 -20.94 14.13
N PHE A 123 1.68 -20.82 12.84
CA PHE A 123 2.89 -21.36 12.22
C PHE A 123 3.87 -20.28 11.78
N GLY A 124 3.46 -19.02 11.75
CA GLY A 124 4.29 -17.91 11.25
C GLY A 124 5.63 -17.81 11.98
N ASP A 125 5.61 -17.85 13.31
CA ASP A 125 6.83 -17.73 14.11
C ASP A 125 7.71 -18.97 13.98
N TYR A 126 7.11 -20.16 13.96
CA TYR A 126 7.82 -21.42 13.79
C TYR A 126 8.54 -21.51 12.44
N VAL A 127 7.83 -21.17 11.35
CA VAL A 127 8.38 -21.17 9.99
C VAL A 127 9.42 -20.06 9.83
N TYR A 128 9.17 -18.88 10.40
CA TYR A 128 10.09 -17.76 10.34
C TYR A 128 11.43 -18.08 11.03
N HIS A 129 11.41 -18.67 12.24
CA HIS A 129 12.64 -19.03 12.94
C HIS A 129 13.34 -20.26 12.37
N THR A 130 12.58 -21.26 11.94
CA THR A 130 13.17 -22.55 11.53
C THR A 130 13.66 -22.53 10.09
N TRP A 131 13.02 -21.78 9.20
CA TRP A 131 13.32 -21.82 7.76
C TRP A 131 13.85 -20.48 7.24
N TYR A 132 13.21 -19.37 7.58
CA TYR A 132 13.56 -18.07 7.01
C TYR A 132 14.90 -17.55 7.54
N LEU A 133 15.09 -17.54 8.87
CA LEU A 133 16.32 -17.08 9.52
C LEU A 133 17.59 -17.83 9.05
N PRO A 134 17.66 -19.17 9.03
CA PRO A 134 18.86 -19.87 8.57
C PRO A 134 19.08 -19.74 7.05
N ALA A 135 18.02 -19.65 6.26
CA ALA A 135 18.13 -19.42 4.82
C ALA A 135 18.67 -18.01 4.53
N GLU A 136 18.21 -16.99 5.26
CA GLU A 136 18.71 -15.63 5.14
C GLU A 136 20.19 -15.54 5.54
N ASP A 137 20.59 -16.16 6.66
CA ASP A 137 21.98 -16.13 7.10
C ASP A 137 22.93 -16.88 6.13
N LEU A 138 22.52 -18.05 5.62
CA LEU A 138 23.29 -18.78 4.62
C LEU A 138 23.41 -17.98 3.32
N PHE A 139 22.31 -17.36 2.87
CA PHE A 139 22.31 -16.51 1.68
C PHE A 139 23.21 -15.29 1.88
N ASP A 140 23.15 -14.64 3.04
CA ASP A 140 23.98 -13.46 3.34
C ASP A 140 25.44 -13.80 3.46
N ARG A 141 25.76 -14.96 4.01
CA ARG A 141 27.11 -15.48 4.03
C ARG A 141 27.62 -15.75 2.62
N ALA A 142 26.81 -16.33 1.74
CA ALA A 142 27.16 -16.54 0.34
C ALA A 142 27.30 -15.21 -0.41
N TRP A 143 26.43 -14.22 -0.14
CA TRP A 143 26.41 -12.93 -0.83
C TRP A 143 27.57 -12.00 -0.45
N LYS A 144 28.16 -12.19 0.74
CA LYS A 144 29.41 -11.51 1.15
C LYS A 144 30.61 -11.93 0.32
N VAL A 145 30.56 -13.08 -0.36
CA VAL A 145 31.66 -13.55 -1.20
C VAL A 145 31.63 -12.79 -2.53
N PRO A 146 32.68 -12.01 -2.86
CA PRO A 146 32.68 -11.19 -4.08
C PRO A 146 32.56 -12.05 -5.34
N VAL A 147 33.12 -13.26 -5.35
CA VAL A 147 33.02 -14.21 -6.46
C VAL A 147 31.58 -14.62 -6.75
N VAL A 148 30.75 -14.84 -5.71
CA VAL A 148 29.32 -15.17 -5.89
C VAL A 148 28.59 -13.99 -6.50
N ARG A 149 28.87 -12.77 -6.03
CA ARG A 149 28.26 -11.55 -6.56
C ARG A 149 28.61 -11.33 -8.04
N TRP A 150 29.89 -11.47 -8.39
CA TRP A 150 30.35 -11.40 -9.78
C TRP A 150 29.83 -12.56 -10.64
N GLY A 151 29.74 -13.76 -10.07
CA GLY A 151 29.18 -14.93 -10.72
C GLY A 151 27.72 -14.76 -11.08
N VAL A 152 26.90 -14.18 -10.19
CA VAL A 152 25.50 -13.86 -10.48
C VAL A 152 25.39 -12.81 -11.58
N TYR A 153 26.18 -11.74 -11.54
CA TYR A 153 26.21 -10.75 -12.64
C TYR A 153 26.54 -11.40 -13.98
N LEU A 154 27.59 -12.23 -14.01
CA LEU A 154 28.06 -12.87 -15.23
C LEU A 154 27.04 -13.91 -15.73
N ALA A 155 26.40 -14.66 -14.83
CA ALA A 155 25.35 -15.60 -15.16
C ALA A 155 24.13 -14.89 -15.77
N VAL A 156 23.71 -13.75 -15.21
CA VAL A 156 22.62 -12.93 -15.77
C VAL A 156 22.99 -12.46 -17.17
N VAL A 157 24.18 -11.87 -17.36
CA VAL A 157 24.66 -11.41 -18.67
C VAL A 157 24.76 -12.56 -19.68
N ALA A 158 25.27 -13.73 -19.26
CA ALA A 158 25.38 -14.90 -20.12
C ALA A 158 24.02 -15.47 -20.50
N ALA A 159 23.07 -15.56 -19.55
CA ALA A 159 21.70 -16.00 -19.82
C ALA A 159 21.01 -15.08 -20.85
N ILE A 160 21.23 -13.76 -20.74
CA ILE A 160 20.73 -12.78 -21.71
C ILE A 160 21.39 -12.98 -23.08
N ALA A 161 22.72 -13.14 -23.13
CA ALA A 161 23.43 -13.34 -24.39
C ALA A 161 22.99 -14.63 -25.12
N VAL A 162 22.79 -15.71 -24.38
CA VAL A 162 22.26 -16.98 -24.89
C VAL A 162 20.82 -16.81 -25.36
N PHE A 163 19.96 -16.16 -24.55
CA PHE A 163 18.57 -15.89 -24.93
C PHE A 163 18.49 -15.07 -26.22
N LEU A 164 19.25 -13.98 -26.32
CA LEU A 164 19.30 -13.13 -27.50
C LEU A 164 19.82 -13.87 -28.75
N ALA A 165 20.82 -14.75 -28.59
CA ALA A 165 21.36 -15.55 -29.68
C ALA A 165 20.36 -16.59 -30.20
N ILE A 166 19.57 -17.20 -29.31
CA ILE A 166 18.49 -18.13 -29.67
C ILE A 166 17.30 -17.38 -30.29
N ASP A 167 16.92 -16.24 -29.70
CA ASP A 167 15.80 -15.39 -30.12
C ASP A 167 16.01 -14.80 -31.52
N THR A 168 17.25 -14.40 -31.85
CA THR A 168 17.60 -13.89 -33.17
C THR A 168 17.43 -14.93 -34.29
N ARG A 169 17.37 -16.23 -33.97
CA ARG A 169 17.33 -17.30 -34.98
C ARG A 169 15.94 -17.80 -35.36
N ASN A 170 14.90 -17.71 -34.52
CA ASN A 170 13.76 -18.62 -34.67
C ASN A 170 12.38 -18.05 -35.02
N ASP A 171 11.94 -16.85 -34.59
CA ASP A 171 10.75 -16.16 -35.15
C ASP A 171 10.40 -14.89 -34.36
N ARG A 172 10.13 -13.75 -35.02
CA ARG A 172 10.01 -12.42 -34.37
C ARG A 172 8.71 -12.13 -33.61
N SER A 173 7.64 -12.88 -33.81
CA SER A 173 6.28 -12.41 -33.51
C SER A 173 5.77 -12.70 -32.09
N ARG A 174 6.34 -13.69 -31.38
CA ARG A 174 5.89 -14.07 -30.02
C ARG A 174 6.95 -13.84 -28.94
N LEU A 175 8.19 -13.59 -29.32
CA LEU A 175 9.32 -13.43 -28.40
C LEU A 175 9.66 -11.97 -28.06
N LEU A 176 9.15 -11.01 -28.84
CA LEU A 176 9.39 -9.57 -28.63
C LEU A 176 8.98 -9.05 -27.23
N PRO A 177 7.85 -9.46 -26.62
CA PRO A 177 7.47 -9.00 -25.27
C PRO A 177 8.40 -9.55 -24.18
N LEU A 178 8.90 -10.78 -24.35
CA LEU A 178 9.80 -11.46 -23.42
C LEU A 178 11.21 -10.85 -23.47
N GLY A 179 11.72 -10.60 -24.68
CA GLY A 179 12.99 -9.89 -24.89
C GLY A 179 12.94 -8.43 -24.42
N GLY A 180 11.82 -7.74 -24.65
CA GLY A 180 11.59 -6.38 -24.16
C GLY A 180 11.62 -6.28 -22.63
N TRP A 181 10.95 -7.21 -21.94
CA TRP A 181 10.97 -7.28 -20.49
C TRP A 181 12.39 -7.52 -19.94
N LEU A 182 13.13 -8.46 -20.53
CA LEU A 182 14.50 -8.76 -20.12
C LEU A 182 15.45 -7.58 -20.39
N MET A 183 15.29 -6.90 -21.53
CA MET A 183 16.02 -5.69 -21.90
C MET A 183 15.73 -4.53 -20.94
N PHE A 184 14.48 -4.37 -20.48
CA PHE A 184 14.12 -3.36 -19.48
C PHE A 184 14.88 -3.56 -18.17
N VAL A 185 15.00 -4.81 -17.69
CA VAL A 185 15.80 -5.12 -16.49
C VAL A 185 17.28 -4.76 -16.71
N CYS A 186 17.82 -5.01 -17.91
CA CYS A 186 19.19 -4.63 -18.27
C CYS A 186 19.41 -3.12 -18.28
N ILE A 187 18.48 -2.35 -18.85
CA ILE A 187 18.56 -0.88 -18.92
C ILE A 187 18.48 -0.29 -17.51
N LEU A 188 17.55 -0.78 -16.67
CA LEU A 188 17.44 -0.39 -15.26
C LEU A 188 18.70 -0.73 -14.46
N PHE A 189 19.36 -1.84 -14.77
CA PHE A 189 20.61 -2.22 -14.14
C PHE A 189 21.79 -1.35 -14.61
N LEU A 190 21.92 -1.11 -15.92
CA LEU A 190 23.02 -0.34 -16.52
C LEU A 190 22.96 1.14 -16.13
N PHE A 191 21.76 1.71 -16.05
CA PHE A 191 21.53 3.08 -15.56
C PHE A 191 21.45 3.19 -14.04
N SER A 192 21.64 2.10 -13.29
CA SER A 192 21.70 2.18 -11.84
C SER A 192 22.98 2.91 -11.42
N THR A 193 22.82 4.07 -10.79
CA THR A 193 23.92 4.94 -10.32
C THR A 193 24.90 4.22 -9.38
N ASN A 194 24.51 3.12 -8.73
CA ASN A 194 25.37 2.30 -7.87
C ASN A 194 25.02 0.81 -7.99
N PRO A 195 25.53 0.08 -9.01
CA PRO A 195 25.20 -1.34 -9.21
C PRO A 195 25.64 -2.22 -8.03
N ALA A 196 26.62 -1.77 -7.25
CA ALA A 196 27.08 -2.44 -6.04
C ALA A 196 26.09 -2.41 -4.85
N LYS A 197 25.10 -1.49 -4.86
CA LYS A 197 24.08 -1.34 -3.80
C LYS A 197 22.70 -1.87 -4.21
N VAL A 198 22.58 -2.46 -5.40
CA VAL A 198 21.31 -3.06 -5.83
C VAL A 198 21.04 -4.29 -4.96
N ASN A 199 19.91 -4.29 -4.25
CA ASN A 199 19.42 -5.48 -3.58
C ASN A 199 18.96 -6.47 -4.65
N TRP A 200 19.78 -7.47 -4.95
CA TRP A 200 19.45 -8.50 -5.94
C TRP A 200 18.45 -9.53 -5.45
N ARG A 201 18.18 -9.57 -4.13
CA ARG A 201 17.23 -10.52 -3.54
C ARG A 201 15.84 -10.43 -4.18
N PRO A 202 15.19 -9.24 -4.27
CA PRO A 202 13.87 -9.13 -4.88
C PRO A 202 13.88 -9.46 -6.38
N VAL A 203 14.98 -9.12 -7.07
CA VAL A 203 15.15 -9.37 -8.50
C VAL A 203 15.25 -10.88 -8.77
N ALA A 204 16.13 -11.57 -8.06
CA ALA A 204 16.32 -13.02 -8.19
C ALA A 204 15.06 -13.81 -7.79
N TRP A 205 14.41 -13.44 -6.68
CA TRP A 205 13.13 -14.04 -6.30
C TRP A 205 12.02 -13.76 -7.31
N GLY A 206 11.97 -12.55 -7.87
CA GLY A 206 11.04 -12.20 -8.95
C GLY A 206 11.24 -13.08 -10.19
N PHE A 207 12.48 -13.21 -10.67
CA PHE A 207 12.82 -14.07 -11.80
C PHE A 207 12.49 -15.54 -11.54
N LEU A 208 12.80 -16.06 -10.35
CA LEU A 208 12.50 -17.44 -9.97
C LEU A 208 10.98 -17.68 -9.96
N LEU A 209 10.22 -16.78 -9.33
CA LEU A 209 8.76 -16.90 -9.26
C LEU A 209 8.11 -16.77 -10.63
N GLN A 210 8.59 -15.85 -11.49
CA GLN A 210 8.10 -15.70 -12.85
C GLN A 210 8.39 -16.93 -13.70
N PHE A 211 9.57 -17.54 -13.57
CA PHE A 211 9.89 -18.79 -14.25
C PHE A 211 9.00 -19.94 -13.74
N CYS A 212 8.81 -20.07 -12.43
CA CYS A 212 7.91 -21.07 -11.85
C CYS A 212 6.46 -20.89 -12.34
N MET A 213 5.94 -19.66 -12.38
CA MET A 213 4.61 -19.38 -12.91
C MET A 213 4.51 -19.57 -14.42
N GLY A 214 5.58 -19.31 -15.18
CA GLY A 214 5.59 -19.55 -16.63
C GLY A 214 5.67 -21.04 -17.00
N LEU A 215 6.07 -21.89 -16.06
CA LEU A 215 6.17 -23.34 -16.23
C LEU A 215 4.91 -24.08 -15.74
N LEU A 216 4.20 -23.51 -14.77
CA LEU A 216 2.91 -23.98 -14.25
C LEU A 216 1.76 -23.68 -15.23
#